data_AF-A0A950LYI6-F1
#
_entry.id   AF-A0A950LYI6-F1
#
_cell.length_a   1.000
_cell.length_b   1.000
_cell.length_c   1.000
_cell.angle_alpha   90.00
_cell.angle_beta   90.00
_cell.angle_gamma   90.00
#
_symmetry.space_group_name_H-M   'P 1'
#
loop_
_entity.id
_entity.type
_entity.pdbx_description
1 polymer ?
#
loop_
_entity_poly.entity_id
_entity_poly.type
_entity_poly.pdbx_seq_one_letter_code
_entity_poly.pdbx_strand_id
1 'polypeptide(L)' 'MQTKFTKDAVYVRNNRHPEAGTAVFDHTEWAVFIAGVKDGDYDL' A
#
# COMPACT_ATOMS: atom_id res chain seq x y z
N MET A 1 7.07 18.24 -5.90
CA MET A 1 6.78 17.56 -4.62
C MET A 1 7.73 16.38 -4.54
N GLN A 2 8.65 16.35 -3.57
CA GLN A 2 9.61 15.24 -3.43
C GLN A 2 8.97 14.16 -2.54
N THR A 3 8.73 12.98 -3.10
CA THR A 3 8.23 11.83 -2.32
C THR A 3 9.36 11.36 -1.41
N LYS A 4 9.26 11.66 -0.11
CA LYS A 4 10.25 11.24 0.87
C LYS A 4 9.92 9.80 1.27
N PHE A 5 10.58 8.83 0.64
CA PHE A 5 10.56 7.44 1.11
C PHE A 5 11.25 7.41 2.49
N THR A 6 10.51 7.06 3.53
CA THR A 6 11.08 6.78 4.86
C THR A 6 11.48 5.31 4.91
N LYS A 7 12.44 4.98 5.77
CA LYS A 7 12.91 3.59 5.96
C LYS A 7 11.89 2.68 6.67
N ASP A 8 10.79 3.24 7.15
CA ASP A 8 9.87 2.63 8.12
C ASP A 8 8.42 2.75 7.61
N ALA A 9 8.23 2.36 6.34
CA ALA A 9 6.93 2.36 5.68
C ALA A 9 6.96 1.42 4.47
N VAL A 10 5.77 0.94 4.08
CA VAL A 10 5.56 0.17 2.85
C VAL A 10 4.95 1.09 1.80
N TYR A 11 5.59 1.17 0.62
CA TYR A 11 5.17 2.00 -0.49
C TYR A 11 4.71 1.12 -1.66
N VAL A 12 3.46 1.27 -2.08
CA VAL A 12 2.85 0.46 -3.16
C VAL A 12 2.39 1.37 -4.29
N ARG A 13 2.88 1.11 -5.51
CA ARG A 13 2.39 1.78 -6.73
C ARG A 13 1.49 0.84 -7.51
N ASN A 14 0.32 1.32 -7.91
CA ASN A 14 -0.54 0.60 -8.84
C ASN A 14 0.05 0.65 -10.25
N ASN A 15 0.39 -0.51 -10.82
CA ASN A 15 0.96 -0.58 -12.17
C ASN A 15 -0.09 -0.35 -13.28
N ARG A 16 -1.38 -0.62 -13.02
CA ARG A 16 -2.47 -0.38 -13.98
C ARG A 16 -2.92 1.08 -13.98
N HIS A 17 -2.80 1.76 -12.85
CA HIS A 17 -3.15 3.17 -12.66
C HIS A 17 -1.99 3.96 -12.06
N PRO A 18 -0.88 4.11 -12.78
CA PRO A 18 0.31 4.80 -12.27
C PRO A 18 0.06 6.26 -11.89
N GLU A 19 -0.93 6.90 -12.49
CA GLU A 19 -1.39 8.27 -12.22
C GLU A 19 -2.08 8.42 -10.86
N ALA A 20 -2.59 7.33 -10.27
CA ALA A 20 -3.22 7.34 -8.95
C ALA A 20 -2.23 7.55 -7.79
N GLY A 21 -0.92 7.53 -8.08
CA GLY A 21 0.13 7.78 -7.10
C GLY A 21 0.58 6.53 -6.34
N THR A 22 1.16 6.75 -5.16
CA THR A 22 1.74 5.71 -4.30
C THR A 22 0.96 5.64 -2.98
N ALA A 23 0.42 4.46 -2.67
CA ALA A 23 -0.14 4.17 -1.36
C ALA A 23 1.01 3.99 -0.35
N VAL A 24 0.85 4.53 0.84
CA VAL A 24 1.83 4.47 1.93
C VAL A 24 1.16 3.85 3.14
N PHE A 25 1.80 2.85 3.73
CA PHE A 25 1.35 2.17 4.93
C PHE A 25 2.46 2.21 5.98
N ASP A 26 2.08 2.32 7.24
CA ASP A 26 2.94 1.82 8.31
C ASP A 26 2.95 0.27 8.34
N HIS A 27 3.81 -0.33 9.17
CA HIS A 27 3.93 -1.79 9.24
C HIS A 27 2.71 -2.48 9.85
N THR A 28 1.96 -1.81 10.72
CA THR A 28 0.72 -2.33 11.32
C THR A 28 -0.41 -2.32 10.30
N GLU A 29 -0.59 -1.21 9.60
CA GLU A 29 -1.56 -1.04 8.52
C GLU A 29 -1.31 -2.05 7.39
N TRP A 30 -0.04 -2.27 7.04
CA TRP A 30 0.35 -3.27 6.05
C TRP A 30 -0.03 -4.70 6.49
N ALA A 31 0.20 -5.04 7.75
CA ALA A 31 -0.16 -6.35 8.28
C ALA A 31 -1.68 -6.60 8.22
N VAL A 32 -2.49 -5.59 8.56
CA VAL A 32 -3.95 -5.64 8.46
C VAL A 32 -4.39 -5.78 7.00
N PHE A 33 -3.80 -5.01 6.08
CA PHE A 33 -4.10 -5.11 4.66
C PHE A 33 -3.86 -6.52 4.12
N ILE A 34 -2.72 -7.13 4.44
CA ILE A 34 -2.40 -8.49 4.01
C ILE A 34 -3.34 -9.54 4.62
N ALA A 35 -3.80 -9.35 5.85
CA ALA A 35 -4.80 -10.23 6.46
C ALA A 35 -6.13 -10.17 5.70
N GLY A 36 -6.66 -8.96 5.43
CA GLY A 36 -7.91 -8.82 4.67
C GLY A 36 -7.82 -9.38 3.25
N VAL A 37 -6.67 -9.23 2.57
CA VAL A 37 -6.44 -9.87 1.26
C VAL A 37 -6.50 -11.39 1.34
N LYS A 38 -5.99 -12.00 2.42
CA LYS A 38 -6.06 -13.46 2.61
C LYS A 38 -7.47 -13.94 2.91
N ASP A 39 -8.23 -13.15 3.66
CA ASP A 39 -9.60 -13.48 4.07
C ASP A 39 -10.61 -13.23 2.93
N GLY A 40 -10.20 -12.55 1.86
CA GLY A 40 -11.03 -12.25 0.70
C GLY A 40 -11.91 -11.01 0.88
N ASP A 41 -11.52 -10.10 1.78
CA ASP A 41 -12.30 -8.90 2.14
C ASP A 41 -12.39 -7.85 1.03
N TYR A 42 -11.64 -8.03 -0.06
CA TYR A 42 -11.57 -7.09 -1.17
C TYR A 42 -12.04 -7.74 -2.47
N ASP A 43 -13.05 -7.16 -3.11
CA ASP A 43 -13.37 -7.43 -4.52
C ASP A 43 -12.36 -6.67 -5.40
N LEU A 44 -11.36 -7.39 -5.91
CA LEU A 44 -10.28 -6.87 -6.76
C LEU A 44 -10.58 -6.97 -8.26
#